data_AF-A0A3N4N9K3-F1
#
_entry.id   AF-A0A3N4N9K3-F1
#
_cell.length_a   1.000
_cell.length_b   1.000
_cell.length_c   1.000
_cell.angle_alpha   90.00
_cell.angle_beta   90.00
_cell.angle_gamma   90.00
#
_symmetry.space_group_name_H-M   'P 1'
#
loop_
_entity.id
_entity.type
_entity.pdbx_description
1 polymer ?
#
loop_
_entity_poly.entity_id
_entity_poly.type
_entity_poly.pdbx_seq_one_letter_code
_entity_poly.pdbx_strand_id
1 'polypeptide(L)'
;MKKFNLCIISCILTIQLGFSQNATNNNQIISAILAPDVVVSYNNCNHVGFGGHYNEIMDDELNRTVSQFQLHKTSDKEACENFGTRFNEFESIEDAPKNLLGVQGETITYSWKFKLTNDFTVRKFNMDLHQLKAIGGSEADVPLFTLTTIRKGRFEYLELRYAEMDSQTTVESIDITNLKGQWLEVVETITYNEIGAYDITIKTVNGDKVLLDYNDDAIRTWKTDADFIRPKWGIFKETAETETEIEKRVLFTDFNIEENSNINVFQSSLDNKSISIFPNPTSSKVTMKGNNLDKYDAIVLHDSFGREVSLKQPMTNNSFNVSNLKNGIYFVVFKKNNEISAVKKLLKF
;
A
#
# COMPACT_ATOMS: atom_id res chain seq x y z
N MET A 1 -19.82 -55.60 25.53
CA MET A 1 -19.42 -55.02 24.22
C MET A 1 -19.50 -53.50 24.33
N LYS A 2 -18.34 -52.82 24.30
CA LYS A 2 -18.22 -51.37 24.45
C LYS A 2 -18.66 -50.69 23.15
N LYS A 3 -19.62 -49.76 23.22
CA LYS A 3 -20.02 -48.92 22.09
C LYS A 3 -19.04 -47.75 21.97
N PHE A 4 -18.31 -47.70 20.86
CA PHE A 4 -17.49 -46.55 20.47
C PHE A 4 -18.42 -45.45 19.92
N ASN A 5 -18.41 -44.28 20.55
CA ASN A 5 -18.97 -43.06 19.97
C ASN A 5 -17.95 -42.51 18.97
N LEU A 6 -18.27 -42.60 17.67
CA LEU A 6 -17.50 -41.98 16.60
C LEU A 6 -17.96 -40.53 16.46
N CYS A 7 -17.15 -39.60 16.98
CA CYS A 7 -17.36 -38.16 16.83
C CYS A 7 -16.90 -37.76 15.42
N ILE A 8 -17.83 -37.48 14.50
CA ILE A 8 -17.50 -36.97 13.16
C ILE A 8 -17.24 -35.47 13.30
N ILE A 9 -15.97 -35.09 13.31
CA ILE A 9 -15.54 -33.70 13.17
C ILE A 9 -15.79 -33.31 11.71
N SER A 10 -16.85 -32.55 11.47
CA SER A 10 -17.12 -31.88 10.20
C SER A 10 -16.10 -30.76 10.01
N CYS A 11 -14.98 -31.08 9.37
CA CYS A 11 -14.03 -30.09 8.87
C CYS A 11 -14.67 -29.43 7.63
N ILE A 12 -15.24 -28.24 7.80
CA ILE A 12 -15.69 -27.41 6.67
C ILE A 12 -14.43 -26.79 6.06
N LEU A 13 -13.89 -27.42 5.02
CA LEU A 13 -12.91 -26.79 4.13
C LEU A 13 -13.67 -25.73 3.31
N THR A 14 -13.60 -24.46 3.70
CA THR A 14 -13.91 -23.36 2.79
C THR A 14 -12.77 -23.24 1.80
N ILE A 15 -12.93 -23.85 0.63
CA ILE A 15 -12.11 -23.58 -0.54
C ILE A 15 -12.50 -22.17 -1.02
N GLN A 16 -11.77 -21.15 -0.57
CA GLN A 16 -11.78 -19.86 -1.27
C GLN A 16 -10.93 -20.03 -2.52
N LEU A 17 -11.60 -20.19 -3.67
CA LEU A 17 -10.97 -19.97 -4.97
C LEU A 17 -10.76 -18.46 -5.14
N GLY A 18 -9.68 -17.94 -4.55
CA GLY A 18 -9.12 -16.67 -4.95
C GLY A 18 -8.43 -16.87 -6.29
N PHE A 19 -9.03 -16.39 -7.37
CA PHE A 19 -8.25 -16.08 -8.56
C PHE A 19 -7.47 -14.79 -8.26
N SER A 20 -6.36 -14.89 -7.53
CA SER A 20 -5.34 -13.86 -7.63
C SER A 20 -4.78 -14.00 -9.04
N GLN A 21 -4.87 -12.94 -9.85
CA GLN A 21 -3.99 -12.83 -11.00
C GLN A 21 -2.61 -12.54 -10.44
N ASN A 22 -1.91 -13.58 -9.99
CA ASN A 22 -0.49 -13.46 -9.70
C ASN A 22 0.18 -13.14 -11.03
N ALA A 23 0.62 -11.90 -11.21
CA ALA A 23 1.62 -11.58 -12.22
C ALA A 23 2.92 -12.29 -11.82
N THR A 24 3.02 -13.58 -12.12
CA THR A 24 4.10 -14.49 -11.72
C THR A 24 5.42 -14.27 -12.49
N ASN A 25 5.64 -13.09 -13.08
CA ASN A 25 6.90 -12.77 -13.72
C ASN A 25 7.55 -11.56 -13.05
N ASN A 26 8.35 -11.85 -12.03
CA ASN A 26 9.22 -10.90 -11.34
C ASN A 26 9.97 -10.02 -12.35
N ASN A 27 10.46 -10.59 -13.46
CA ASN A 27 11.17 -9.84 -14.51
C ASN A 27 10.30 -8.83 -15.28
N GLN A 28 8.99 -9.06 -15.44
CA GLN A 28 8.09 -8.12 -16.13
C GLN A 28 7.63 -6.98 -15.20
N ILE A 29 7.38 -7.29 -13.92
CA ILE A 29 7.10 -6.30 -12.88
C ILE A 29 8.34 -5.42 -12.67
N ILE A 30 9.51 -6.06 -12.56
CA ILE A 30 10.80 -5.39 -12.52
C ILE A 30 10.96 -4.55 -13.80
N SER A 31 10.80 -5.05 -15.03
CA SER A 31 10.90 -4.18 -16.23
C SER A 31 9.86 -3.05 -16.33
N ALA A 32 8.68 -3.18 -15.69
CA ALA A 32 7.62 -2.15 -15.68
C ALA A 32 7.76 -1.13 -14.54
N ILE A 33 8.35 -1.51 -13.41
CA ILE A 33 8.73 -0.65 -12.27
C ILE A 33 10.10 0.00 -12.54
N LEU A 34 11.04 -0.77 -13.07
CA LEU A 34 12.41 -0.37 -13.43
C LEU A 34 12.49 0.39 -14.76
N ALA A 35 11.39 0.87 -15.31
CA ALA A 35 11.49 1.81 -16.40
C ALA A 35 11.70 3.18 -15.74
N PRO A 36 12.96 3.68 -15.59
CA PRO A 36 13.12 5.11 -15.46
C PRO A 36 12.39 5.72 -16.67
N ASP A 37 11.80 6.89 -16.49
CA ASP A 37 11.19 7.69 -17.56
C ASP A 37 11.72 7.28 -18.93
N VAL A 38 10.85 7.01 -19.92
CA VAL A 38 11.27 6.68 -21.31
C VAL A 38 12.19 7.78 -21.91
N VAL A 39 12.36 8.90 -21.19
CA VAL A 39 13.25 10.03 -21.46
C VAL A 39 14.59 10.00 -20.69
N VAL A 40 14.77 9.17 -19.66
CA VAL A 40 16.11 8.81 -19.17
C VAL A 40 16.62 7.69 -20.06
N SER A 41 17.04 8.09 -21.26
CA SER A 41 18.11 7.37 -21.96
C SER A 41 19.12 6.88 -20.93
N TYR A 42 19.64 5.66 -21.09
CA TYR A 42 20.89 5.19 -20.50
C TYR A 42 22.05 6.13 -20.88
N ASN A 43 22.00 7.40 -20.50
CA ASN A 43 23.11 8.31 -20.54
C ASN A 43 23.85 8.03 -19.26
N ASN A 44 24.77 7.07 -19.38
CA ASN A 44 25.83 6.71 -18.45
C ASN A 44 26.43 7.94 -17.77
N CYS A 45 25.81 8.47 -16.70
CA CYS A 45 26.55 9.16 -15.65
C CYS A 45 27.18 8.10 -14.71
N ASN A 46 27.72 7.04 -15.31
CA ASN A 46 28.48 6.01 -14.61
C ASN A 46 29.87 6.59 -14.37
N HIS A 47 30.18 6.89 -13.11
CA HIS A 47 31.52 7.33 -12.75
C HIS A 47 32.49 6.16 -12.87
N VAL A 48 33.61 6.37 -13.55
CA VAL A 48 34.68 5.37 -13.63
C VAL A 48 35.14 5.06 -12.21
N GLY A 49 34.86 3.84 -11.74
CA GLY A 49 35.26 3.35 -10.41
C GLY A 49 34.14 3.22 -9.36
N PHE A 50 32.95 3.79 -9.58
CA PHE A 50 31.87 3.82 -8.56
C PHE A 50 30.54 3.17 -9.00
N GLY A 51 30.39 2.79 -10.27
CA GLY A 51 29.12 2.26 -10.79
C GLY A 51 28.08 3.38 -11.06
N GLY A 52 26.89 3.00 -11.52
CA GLY A 52 25.80 3.93 -11.75
C GLY A 52 25.09 4.33 -10.46
N HIS A 53 24.16 5.28 -10.53
CA HIS A 53 23.24 5.58 -9.41
C HIS A 53 22.17 4.51 -9.17
N TYR A 54 22.02 3.64 -10.16
CA TYR A 54 21.30 2.40 -10.08
C TYR A 54 22.24 1.28 -10.52
N ASN A 55 22.27 0.18 -9.76
CA ASN A 55 22.98 -1.03 -10.13
C ASN A 55 22.10 -2.25 -9.84
N GLU A 56 22.21 -3.26 -10.70
CA GLU A 56 21.80 -4.62 -10.37
C GLU A 56 23.01 -5.35 -9.78
N ILE A 57 22.93 -5.72 -8.50
CA ILE A 57 24.05 -6.35 -7.79
C ILE A 57 23.64 -7.71 -7.24
N MET A 58 24.58 -8.65 -7.16
CA MET A 58 24.38 -9.91 -6.43
C MET A 58 24.38 -9.61 -4.92
N ASP A 59 23.32 -9.96 -4.22
CA ASP A 59 23.25 -9.94 -2.76
C ASP A 59 23.60 -11.33 -2.22
N ASP A 60 24.68 -11.41 -1.42
CA ASP A 60 25.20 -12.68 -0.90
C ASP A 60 24.27 -13.33 0.13
N GLU A 61 23.47 -12.54 0.85
CA GLU A 61 22.55 -13.03 1.90
C GLU A 61 21.34 -13.74 1.26
N LEU A 62 20.79 -13.17 0.19
CA LEU A 62 19.68 -13.75 -0.57
C LEU A 62 20.12 -14.65 -1.74
N ASN A 63 21.42 -14.67 -2.06
CA ASN A 63 22.01 -15.37 -3.20
C ASN A 63 21.28 -15.09 -4.53
N ARG A 64 21.03 -13.80 -4.80
CA ARG A 64 20.39 -13.36 -6.05
C ARG A 64 20.69 -11.90 -6.39
N THR A 65 20.38 -11.53 -7.63
CA THR A 65 20.43 -10.13 -8.06
C THR A 65 19.33 -9.30 -7.40
N VAL A 66 19.70 -8.11 -6.91
CA VAL A 66 18.80 -7.12 -6.31
C VAL A 66 19.08 -5.74 -6.91
N SER A 67 18.10 -4.84 -6.80
CA SER A 67 18.21 -3.46 -7.26
C SER A 67 18.84 -2.59 -6.18
N GLN A 68 19.95 -1.93 -6.47
CA GLN A 68 20.62 -1.00 -5.57
C GLN A 68 20.52 0.42 -6.11
N PHE A 69 20.08 1.35 -5.25
CA PHE A 69 20.18 2.78 -5.48
C PHE A 69 21.27 3.38 -4.63
N GLN A 70 22.01 4.33 -5.21
CA GLN A 70 23.09 5.00 -4.51
C GLN A 70 23.27 6.47 -4.92
N LEU A 71 23.72 7.29 -3.96
CA LEU A 71 24.07 8.70 -4.17
C LEU A 71 25.57 8.90 -3.89
N HIS A 72 26.29 9.59 -4.79
CA HIS A 72 27.74 9.84 -4.68
C HIS A 72 28.07 11.30 -4.33
N LYS A 73 29.25 11.52 -3.74
CA LYS A 73 29.70 12.84 -3.21
C LYS A 73 30.18 13.83 -4.28
N THR A 74 31.07 13.38 -5.16
CA THR A 74 32.10 14.26 -5.76
C THR A 74 31.92 14.53 -7.24
N SER A 75 31.22 13.67 -7.96
CA SER A 75 31.22 13.65 -9.42
C SER A 75 29.83 13.89 -10.04
N ASP A 76 28.77 13.89 -9.22
CA ASP A 76 27.41 14.24 -9.64
C ASP A 76 27.25 15.73 -9.98
N LYS A 77 28.24 16.57 -9.62
CA LYS A 77 28.28 17.99 -9.97
C LYS A 77 28.82 18.29 -11.37
N GLU A 78 29.66 17.43 -11.95
CA GLU A 78 30.50 17.80 -13.11
C GLU A 78 30.12 17.07 -14.41
N ALA A 79 29.56 15.86 -14.35
CA ALA A 79 29.20 15.07 -15.54
C ALA A 79 27.69 15.04 -15.84
N CYS A 80 26.84 15.46 -14.90
CA CYS A 80 25.39 15.34 -15.01
C CYS A 80 24.69 16.73 -14.99
N GLU A 81 25.16 17.69 -15.80
CA GLU A 81 24.61 19.08 -15.86
C GLU A 81 23.08 19.14 -16.15
N ASN A 82 22.50 18.07 -16.71
CA ASN A 82 21.04 17.93 -16.92
C ASN A 82 20.32 17.05 -15.88
N PHE A 83 21.04 16.34 -15.01
CA PHE A 83 20.45 15.75 -13.80
C PHE A 83 20.34 16.87 -12.78
N GLY A 84 19.24 17.61 -12.83
CA GLY A 84 19.00 18.68 -11.89
C GLY A 84 18.83 18.15 -10.46
N THR A 85 19.89 17.86 -9.70
CA THR A 85 19.92 17.69 -8.22
C THR A 85 18.92 16.70 -7.59
N ARG A 86 18.19 15.94 -8.39
CA ARG A 86 16.98 15.21 -8.04
C ARG A 86 16.97 13.90 -8.84
N PHE A 87 16.37 12.87 -8.27
CA PHE A 87 16.00 11.59 -8.88
C PHE A 87 17.06 10.48 -8.92
N ASN A 88 16.80 9.43 -8.13
CA ASN A 88 17.21 8.04 -8.33
C ASN A 88 16.02 7.15 -7.92
N GLU A 89 14.90 7.28 -8.64
CA GLU A 89 13.66 6.57 -8.33
C GLU A 89 13.19 5.73 -9.52
N PHE A 90 12.62 4.57 -9.21
CA PHE A 90 11.77 3.79 -10.10
C PHE A 90 10.36 4.36 -10.10
N GLU A 91 9.76 4.40 -11.28
CA GLU A 91 8.39 4.85 -11.49
C GLU A 91 7.70 3.81 -12.37
N SER A 92 6.43 3.53 -12.12
CA SER A 92 5.62 2.91 -13.17
C SER A 92 5.47 3.92 -14.32
N ILE A 93 5.85 3.50 -15.53
CA ILE A 93 5.73 4.29 -16.74
C ILE A 93 4.26 4.56 -17.11
N GLU A 94 4.02 5.59 -17.92
CA GLU A 94 2.68 5.93 -18.42
C GLU A 94 2.01 4.77 -19.20
N ASP A 95 2.83 3.87 -19.77
CA ASP A 95 2.41 2.62 -20.44
C ASP A 95 2.43 1.39 -19.50
N ALA A 96 2.62 1.58 -18.19
CA ALA A 96 2.56 0.49 -17.22
C ALA A 96 1.19 -0.18 -17.34
N PRO A 97 1.12 -1.52 -17.43
CA PRO A 97 -0.17 -2.19 -17.55
C PRO A 97 -1.08 -1.75 -16.40
N LYS A 98 -2.34 -1.41 -16.73
CA LYS A 98 -3.27 -0.70 -15.84
C LYS A 98 -3.40 -1.29 -14.44
N ASN A 99 -3.19 -2.60 -14.32
CA ASN A 99 -3.17 -3.33 -13.05
C ASN A 99 -1.99 -2.98 -12.11
N LEU A 100 -1.12 -2.03 -12.50
CA LEU A 100 -0.03 -1.48 -11.68
C LEU A 100 -0.34 -0.09 -11.13
N LEU A 101 -1.37 0.59 -11.64
CA LEU A 101 -1.72 1.96 -11.29
C LEU A 101 -2.96 1.95 -10.40
N GLY A 102 -2.98 2.79 -9.37
CA GLY A 102 -4.17 2.99 -8.55
C GLY A 102 -5.20 3.81 -9.29
N VAL A 103 -6.35 3.22 -9.62
CA VAL A 103 -7.51 3.93 -10.16
C VAL A 103 -8.60 4.03 -9.08
N GLN A 104 -9.39 5.11 -9.13
CA GLN A 104 -10.46 5.33 -8.16
C GLN A 104 -11.46 4.16 -8.12
N GLY A 105 -11.66 3.61 -6.92
CA GLY A 105 -12.53 2.46 -6.65
C GLY A 105 -11.77 1.15 -6.43
N GLU A 106 -10.53 1.04 -6.90
CA GLU A 106 -9.74 -0.18 -6.80
C GLU A 106 -9.08 -0.34 -5.43
N THR A 107 -8.78 -1.60 -5.09
CA THR A 107 -7.90 -1.93 -3.97
C THR A 107 -6.67 -2.64 -4.49
N ILE A 108 -5.49 -2.11 -4.16
CA ILE A 108 -4.21 -2.67 -4.58
C ILE A 108 -3.36 -2.95 -3.36
N THR A 109 -2.72 -4.12 -3.34
CA THR A 109 -1.68 -4.48 -2.39
C THR A 109 -0.34 -4.45 -3.09
N TYR A 110 0.56 -3.57 -2.64
CA TYR A 110 1.97 -3.57 -2.99
C TYR A 110 2.76 -4.32 -1.91
N SER A 111 3.72 -5.13 -2.32
CA SER A 111 4.65 -5.78 -1.41
C SER A 111 6.05 -5.75 -2.00
N TRP A 112 7.05 -5.52 -1.15
CA TRP A 112 8.44 -5.51 -1.54
C TRP A 112 9.33 -5.77 -0.32
N LYS A 113 10.61 -6.04 -0.58
CA LYS A 113 11.64 -6.05 0.44
C LYS A 113 12.63 -4.94 0.18
N PHE A 114 13.13 -4.34 1.25
CA PHE A 114 14.21 -3.36 1.18
C PHE A 114 15.25 -3.57 2.27
N LYS A 115 16.45 -3.02 2.04
CA LYS A 115 17.56 -3.01 2.99
C LYS A 115 18.28 -1.67 2.93
N LEU A 116 18.40 -1.03 4.09
CA LEU A 116 19.32 0.08 4.29
C LEU A 116 20.69 -0.50 4.65
N THR A 117 21.76 -0.05 3.99
CA THR A 117 23.10 -0.52 4.36
C THR A 117 23.46 -0.14 5.80
N ASN A 118 24.39 -0.87 6.41
CA ASN A 118 24.74 -0.68 7.83
C ASN A 118 25.30 0.74 8.12
N ASP A 119 25.96 1.33 7.12
CA ASP A 119 26.52 2.69 7.11
C ASP A 119 25.50 3.77 6.67
N PHE A 120 24.24 3.41 6.39
CA PHE A 120 23.23 4.36 5.96
C PHE A 120 23.03 5.47 7.00
N THR A 121 23.04 6.73 6.57
CA THR A 121 22.82 7.90 7.45
C THR A 121 21.83 8.88 6.86
N VAL A 122 20.94 9.40 7.70
CA VAL A 122 20.01 10.47 7.32
C VAL A 122 20.67 11.79 7.67
N ARG A 123 20.96 12.64 6.69
CA ARG A 123 21.69 13.91 6.91
C ARG A 123 20.76 15.11 6.84
N LYS A 124 21.20 16.24 6.27
CA LYS A 124 20.57 17.55 6.43
C LYS A 124 19.22 17.66 5.73
N PHE A 125 19.00 16.86 4.70
CA PHE A 125 17.77 16.88 3.92
C PHE A 125 17.15 15.49 3.86
N ASN A 126 15.82 15.50 3.94
CA ASN A 126 14.98 14.33 3.86
C ASN A 126 15.12 13.65 2.49
N MET A 127 14.85 12.36 2.47
CA MET A 127 14.82 11.56 1.24
C MET A 127 13.66 10.59 1.31
N ASP A 128 12.91 10.49 0.22
CA ASP A 128 11.79 9.56 0.14
C ASP A 128 12.31 8.24 -0.44
N LEU A 129 11.94 7.14 0.21
CA LEU A 129 12.28 5.79 -0.22
C LEU A 129 11.16 5.11 -1.00
N HIS A 130 9.93 5.59 -0.77
CA HIS A 130 8.71 5.17 -1.44
C HIS A 130 7.73 6.33 -1.49
N GLN A 131 6.95 6.43 -2.56
CA GLN A 131 5.88 7.41 -2.72
C GLN A 131 4.65 6.79 -3.40
N LEU A 132 3.46 7.24 -3.01
CA LEU A 132 2.25 7.14 -3.82
C LEU A 132 1.93 8.53 -4.35
N LYS A 133 2.12 8.77 -5.65
CA LYS A 133 1.99 10.11 -6.25
C LYS A 133 0.94 10.11 -7.35
N ALA A 134 0.05 11.10 -7.31
CA ALA A 134 -0.96 11.28 -8.34
C ALA A 134 -0.34 11.81 -9.65
N ILE A 135 -0.94 11.40 -10.77
CA ILE A 135 -0.77 12.00 -12.09
C ILE A 135 -2.08 12.66 -12.46
N GLY A 136 -2.00 13.89 -12.99
CA GLY A 136 -3.19 14.73 -13.20
C GLY A 136 -3.77 15.27 -11.90
N GLY A 137 -4.71 16.21 -12.03
CA GLY A 137 -5.40 16.83 -10.89
C GLY A 137 -4.66 18.00 -10.25
N SER A 138 -5.37 18.74 -9.38
CA SER A 138 -4.87 19.97 -8.75
C SER A 138 -3.85 19.74 -7.63
N GLU A 139 -3.76 18.51 -7.13
CA GLU A 139 -2.97 18.12 -5.95
C GLU A 139 -1.81 17.17 -6.32
N ALA A 140 -1.49 17.04 -7.62
CA ALA A 140 -0.51 16.08 -8.15
C ALA A 140 0.91 16.30 -7.60
N ASP A 141 1.24 17.54 -7.24
CA ASP A 141 2.58 17.94 -6.80
C ASP A 141 2.98 17.31 -5.46
N VAL A 142 2.02 17.00 -4.59
CA VAL A 142 2.27 16.46 -3.25
C VAL A 142 1.91 14.98 -3.21
N PRO A 143 2.88 14.06 -2.96
CA PRO A 143 2.57 12.64 -2.85
C PRO A 143 1.56 12.37 -1.73
N LEU A 144 0.60 11.48 -2.01
CA LEU A 144 -0.46 11.05 -1.10
C LEU A 144 0.12 10.37 0.14
N PHE A 145 1.03 9.41 -0.06
CA PHE A 145 1.82 8.76 0.99
C PHE A 145 3.30 8.75 0.64
N THR A 146 4.17 8.81 1.65
CA THR A 146 5.61 8.58 1.49
C THR A 146 6.20 7.82 2.66
N LEU A 147 7.27 7.07 2.40
CA LEU A 147 8.23 6.62 3.40
C LEU A 147 9.45 7.53 3.33
N THR A 148 9.54 8.50 4.24
CA THR A 148 10.53 9.57 4.20
C THR A 148 11.55 9.44 5.32
N THR A 149 12.83 9.41 4.98
CA THR A 149 13.90 9.54 5.97
C THR A 149 13.99 10.97 6.46
N ILE A 150 14.05 11.16 7.79
CA ILE A 150 14.17 12.49 8.41
C ILE A 150 15.19 12.47 9.56
N ARG A 151 15.92 13.57 9.72
CA ARG A 151 16.76 13.80 10.90
C ARG A 151 16.12 14.87 11.77
N LYS A 152 15.86 14.53 13.04
CA LYS A 152 15.38 15.46 14.07
C LYS A 152 16.43 15.55 15.18
N GLY A 153 17.31 16.55 15.06
CA GLY A 153 18.46 16.70 15.96
C GLY A 153 19.47 15.56 15.77
N ARG A 154 19.69 14.76 16.82
CA ARG A 154 20.59 13.60 16.79
C ARG A 154 19.92 12.28 16.39
N PHE A 155 18.59 12.29 16.24
CA PHE A 155 17.80 11.10 15.94
C PHE A 155 17.43 11.06 14.46
N GLU A 156 17.38 9.86 13.91
CA GLU A 156 17.09 9.59 12.52
C GLU A 156 15.89 8.63 12.45
N TYR A 157 14.91 8.96 11.60
CA TYR A 157 13.67 8.20 11.49
C TYR A 157 13.38 7.87 10.03
N LEU A 158 12.64 6.79 9.81
CA LEU A 158 11.78 6.61 8.65
C LEU A 158 10.36 6.99 9.07
N GLU A 159 9.78 8.00 8.44
CA GLU A 159 8.42 8.47 8.69
C GLU A 159 7.48 8.03 7.58
N LEU A 160 6.35 7.46 7.96
CA LEU A 160 5.19 7.39 7.09
C LEU A 160 4.49 8.75 7.13
N ARG A 161 4.41 9.40 5.97
CA ARG A 161 3.76 10.71 5.83
C ARG A 161 2.56 10.60 4.91
N TYR A 162 1.52 11.37 5.21
CA TYR A 162 0.25 11.40 4.49
C TYR A 162 -0.13 12.84 4.13
N ALA A 163 -0.66 13.05 2.93
CA ALA A 163 -1.24 14.32 2.51
C ALA A 163 -2.68 14.14 2.03
N GLU A 164 -3.64 14.59 2.84
CA GLU A 164 -5.05 14.66 2.41
C GLU A 164 -5.22 15.60 1.21
N MET A 165 -4.51 16.73 1.20
CA MET A 165 -4.52 17.77 0.16
C MET A 165 -3.07 18.13 -0.22
N ASP A 166 -2.68 19.41 -0.14
CA ASP A 166 -1.37 19.92 -0.59
C ASP A 166 -0.29 19.97 0.52
N SER A 167 -0.51 19.29 1.64
CA SER A 167 0.45 19.28 2.75
C SER A 167 0.56 17.92 3.40
N GLN A 168 1.78 17.46 3.62
CA GLN A 168 2.06 16.22 4.32
C GLN A 168 2.19 16.39 5.83
N THR A 169 1.63 15.44 6.57
CA THR A 169 1.83 15.24 8.00
C THR A 169 2.41 13.85 8.27
N THR A 170 3.14 13.69 9.38
CA THR A 170 3.64 12.39 9.81
C THR A 170 2.51 11.64 10.53
N VAL A 171 2.21 10.41 10.09
CA VAL A 171 1.18 9.55 10.71
C VAL A 171 1.77 8.38 11.49
N GLU A 172 3.00 7.95 11.15
CA GLU A 172 3.76 6.98 11.93
C GLU A 172 5.28 7.15 11.70
N SER A 173 6.12 6.68 12.61
CA SER A 173 7.58 6.75 12.49
C SER A 173 8.30 5.59 13.16
N ILE A 174 9.45 5.23 12.60
CA ILE A 174 10.38 4.26 13.19
C ILE A 174 11.80 4.83 13.25
N ASP A 175 12.49 4.61 14.37
CA ASP A 175 13.93 4.89 14.47
C ASP A 175 14.71 4.01 13.47
N ILE A 176 15.44 4.67 12.57
CA ILE A 176 16.14 4.02 11.47
C ILE A 176 17.21 3.03 11.94
N THR A 177 17.70 3.16 13.18
CA THR A 177 18.65 2.20 13.77
C THR A 177 18.07 0.78 13.86
N ASN A 178 16.74 0.65 13.93
CA ASN A 178 16.06 -0.65 13.87
C ASN A 178 16.01 -1.25 12.46
N LEU A 179 16.36 -0.49 11.42
CA LEU A 179 16.20 -0.88 10.02
C LEU A 179 17.52 -1.22 9.31
N LYS A 180 18.64 -0.69 9.79
CA LYS A 180 19.94 -0.80 9.12
C LYS A 180 20.45 -2.24 9.11
N GLY A 181 21.14 -2.60 8.02
CA GLY A 181 21.92 -3.82 7.89
C GLY A 181 21.12 -5.12 7.71
N GLN A 182 19.79 -5.05 7.58
CA GLN A 182 18.93 -6.23 7.48
C GLN A 182 17.88 -6.04 6.38
N TRP A 183 17.46 -7.15 5.77
CA TRP A 183 16.30 -7.14 4.87
C TRP A 183 15.01 -7.02 5.68
N LEU A 184 14.11 -6.18 5.19
CA LEU A 184 12.78 -5.94 5.75
C LEU A 184 11.73 -6.18 4.68
N GLU A 185 10.57 -6.66 5.08
CA GLU A 185 9.41 -6.86 4.22
C GLU A 185 8.37 -5.77 4.49
N VAL A 186 7.83 -5.20 3.41
CA VAL A 186 6.75 -4.22 3.43
C VAL A 186 5.55 -4.80 2.71
N VAL A 187 4.38 -4.61 3.31
CA VAL A 187 3.08 -4.84 2.67
C VAL A 187 2.27 -3.57 2.86
N GLU A 188 1.82 -2.97 1.75
CA GLU A 188 1.05 -1.73 1.70
C GLU A 188 -0.22 -2.00 0.90
N THR A 189 -1.40 -1.87 1.52
CA THR A 189 -2.70 -2.06 0.87
C THR A 189 -3.50 -0.78 0.88
N ILE A 190 -3.98 -0.37 -0.28
CA ILE A 190 -4.71 0.89 -0.46
C ILE A 190 -6.01 0.61 -1.22
N THR A 191 -7.12 1.11 -0.68
CA THR A 191 -8.39 1.25 -1.41
C THR A 191 -8.49 2.70 -1.87
N TYR A 192 -8.32 2.98 -3.16
CA TYR A 192 -8.24 4.33 -3.75
C TYR A 192 -9.61 4.99 -3.85
N ASN A 193 -9.94 5.97 -3.00
CA ASN A 193 -11.24 6.64 -3.03
C ASN A 193 -11.24 7.96 -2.23
N GLU A 194 -12.25 8.80 -2.43
CA GLU A 194 -12.47 10.04 -1.64
C GLU A 194 -12.71 9.74 -0.16
N ILE A 195 -13.30 8.58 0.12
CA ILE A 195 -13.25 7.93 1.44
C ILE A 195 -12.82 6.51 1.12
N GLY A 196 -11.53 6.25 1.26
CA GLY A 196 -10.86 4.98 1.00
C GLY A 196 -10.31 4.37 2.28
N ALA A 197 -9.25 3.56 2.12
CA ALA A 197 -8.56 2.95 3.25
C ALA A 197 -7.08 2.73 2.91
N TYR A 198 -6.25 2.71 3.95
CA TYR A 198 -4.82 2.54 3.84
C TYR A 198 -4.30 1.67 4.99
N ASP A 199 -3.46 0.71 4.66
CA ASP A 199 -2.84 -0.23 5.59
C ASP A 199 -1.39 -0.45 5.16
N ILE A 200 -0.44 -0.34 6.10
CA ILE A 200 0.96 -0.65 5.83
C ILE A 200 1.61 -1.30 7.04
N THR A 201 2.37 -2.36 6.78
CA THR A 201 3.20 -3.01 7.78
C THR A 201 4.63 -3.13 7.25
N ILE A 202 5.60 -2.79 8.10
CA ILE A 202 7.02 -3.10 7.90
C ILE A 202 7.44 -4.09 8.99
N LYS A 203 8.03 -5.22 8.60
CA LYS A 203 8.47 -6.26 9.53
C LYS A 203 9.80 -6.89 9.09
N THR A 204 10.44 -7.60 9.99
CA THR A 204 11.59 -8.45 9.65
C THR A 204 11.14 -9.55 8.67
N VAL A 205 12.03 -10.02 7.79
CA VAL A 205 11.67 -11.02 6.74
C VAL A 205 11.16 -12.34 7.32
N ASN A 206 11.59 -12.72 8.52
CA ASN A 206 11.06 -13.89 9.23
C ASN A 206 9.69 -13.65 9.90
N GLY A 207 9.22 -12.40 9.94
CA GLY A 207 7.94 -12.00 10.53
C GLY A 207 7.93 -11.87 12.06
N ASP A 208 9.05 -12.15 12.73
CA ASP A 208 9.12 -12.21 14.20
C ASP A 208 8.94 -10.85 14.89
N LYS A 209 9.21 -9.75 14.16
CA LYS A 209 9.11 -8.40 14.70
C LYS A 209 8.45 -7.45 13.70
N VAL A 210 7.30 -6.91 14.10
CA VAL A 210 6.67 -5.77 13.46
C VAL A 210 7.40 -4.50 13.91
N LEU A 211 7.84 -3.70 12.93
CA LEU A 211 8.69 -2.53 13.10
C LEU A 211 7.90 -1.24 12.89
N LEU A 212 6.96 -1.24 11.93
CA LEU A 212 6.00 -0.17 11.70
C LEU A 212 4.66 -0.82 11.34
N ASP A 213 3.57 -0.32 11.88
CA ASP A 213 2.21 -0.78 11.59
C ASP A 213 1.27 0.42 11.62
N TYR A 214 0.56 0.68 10.52
CA TYR A 214 -0.40 1.76 10.44
C TYR A 214 -1.60 1.32 9.59
N ASN A 215 -2.79 1.60 10.09
CA ASN A 215 -4.05 1.27 9.44
C ASN A 215 -5.06 2.41 9.68
N ASP A 216 -5.71 2.84 8.60
CA ASP A 216 -6.86 3.73 8.63
C ASP A 216 -7.92 3.26 7.60
N ASP A 217 -9.08 2.85 8.10
CA ASP A 217 -10.18 2.29 7.30
C ASP A 217 -11.13 3.38 6.74
N ALA A 218 -10.87 4.66 7.02
CA ALA A 218 -11.66 5.80 6.52
C ALA A 218 -10.79 7.04 6.30
N ILE A 219 -9.82 6.91 5.40
CA ILE A 219 -8.90 7.96 5.00
C ILE A 219 -9.09 8.30 3.52
N ARG A 220 -8.93 9.56 3.15
CA ARG A 220 -8.95 9.98 1.76
C ARG A 220 -7.69 9.45 1.06
N THR A 221 -7.87 8.64 0.04
CA THR A 221 -6.77 8.02 -0.72
C THR A 221 -6.84 8.34 -2.21
N TRP A 222 -7.64 9.35 -2.57
CA TRP A 222 -7.76 9.84 -3.93
C TRP A 222 -7.49 11.34 -3.97
N LYS A 223 -6.71 11.78 -4.96
CA LYS A 223 -6.43 13.21 -5.19
C LYS A 223 -7.47 13.78 -6.15
N THR A 224 -7.87 15.02 -5.94
CA THR A 224 -8.94 15.66 -6.74
C THR A 224 -8.56 15.68 -8.22
N ASP A 225 -9.45 15.15 -9.07
CA ASP A 225 -9.30 15.07 -10.53
C ASP A 225 -8.00 14.39 -11.00
N ALA A 226 -7.41 13.51 -10.18
CA ALA A 226 -6.29 12.67 -10.60
C ALA A 226 -6.72 11.68 -11.68
N ASP A 227 -5.84 11.42 -12.64
CA ASP A 227 -6.03 10.38 -13.64
C ASP A 227 -5.77 9.00 -13.02
N PHE A 228 -4.71 8.89 -12.22
CA PHE A 228 -4.33 7.72 -11.42
C PHE A 228 -3.31 8.09 -10.34
N ILE A 229 -3.10 7.18 -9.39
CA ILE A 229 -2.03 7.27 -8.38
C ILE A 229 -1.03 6.16 -8.61
N ARG A 230 0.24 6.51 -8.79
CA ARG A 230 1.32 5.56 -9.06
C ARG A 230 2.26 5.37 -7.88
N PRO A 231 2.73 4.14 -7.62
CA PRO A 231 3.82 3.91 -6.68
C PRO A 231 5.19 4.25 -7.29
N LYS A 232 6.12 4.71 -6.46
CA LYS A 232 7.51 5.01 -6.80
C LYS A 232 8.44 4.46 -5.72
N TRP A 233 9.55 3.82 -6.10
CA TRP A 233 10.53 3.29 -5.15
C TRP A 233 11.94 3.77 -5.48
N GLY A 234 12.76 4.10 -4.48
CA GLY A 234 14.15 4.42 -4.72
C GLY A 234 14.69 5.42 -3.73
N ILE A 235 15.39 6.45 -4.23
CA ILE A 235 15.85 7.57 -3.45
C ILE A 235 15.42 8.85 -4.15
N PHE A 236 14.36 9.48 -3.64
CA PHE A 236 14.02 10.85 -3.98
C PHE A 236 14.72 11.84 -3.08
N LYS A 237 15.03 13.01 -3.62
CA LYS A 237 15.48 14.13 -2.83
C LYS A 237 15.10 15.44 -3.51
N GLU A 238 14.41 16.32 -2.81
CA GLU A 238 13.99 17.61 -3.37
C GLU A 238 15.14 18.62 -3.45
N THR A 239 16.07 18.56 -2.50
CA THR A 239 17.21 19.49 -2.38
C THR A 239 18.54 18.76 -2.54
N ALA A 240 19.43 19.28 -3.39
CA ALA A 240 20.79 18.77 -3.49
C ALA A 240 21.52 18.83 -2.14
N GLU A 241 22.28 17.77 -1.83
CA GLU A 241 23.20 17.76 -0.69
C GLU A 241 24.63 17.80 -1.21
N THR A 242 25.36 18.87 -0.89
CA THR A 242 26.72 19.11 -1.40
C THR A 242 27.82 18.60 -0.46
N GLU A 243 27.47 17.93 0.65
CA GLU A 243 28.40 17.64 1.76
C GLU A 243 28.18 16.27 2.43
N THR A 244 28.35 15.16 1.70
CA THR A 244 28.43 13.84 2.35
C THR A 244 29.52 12.95 1.77
N GLU A 245 30.48 12.53 2.59
CA GLU A 245 31.48 11.48 2.27
C GLU A 245 30.95 10.05 2.34
N ILE A 246 29.66 9.89 2.66
CA ILE A 246 29.06 8.57 2.91
C ILE A 246 28.08 8.27 1.78
N GLU A 247 28.38 7.22 1.03
CA GLU A 247 27.47 6.63 0.05
C GLU A 247 26.21 6.15 0.76
N LYS A 248 25.05 6.64 0.32
CA LYS A 248 23.76 6.19 0.83
C LYS A 248 23.25 5.13 -0.10
N ARG A 249 23.12 3.90 0.39
CA ARG A 249 22.70 2.76 -0.41
C ARG A 249 21.41 2.17 0.13
N VAL A 250 20.44 2.01 -0.76
CA VAL A 250 19.16 1.35 -0.47
C VAL A 250 18.98 0.26 -1.51
N LEU A 251 18.69 -0.95 -1.04
CA LEU A 251 18.48 -2.10 -1.90
C LEU A 251 17.01 -2.47 -1.87
N PHE A 252 16.47 -2.91 -3.00
CA PHE A 252 15.09 -3.35 -3.17
C PHE A 252 15.00 -4.66 -3.94
N THR A 253 13.99 -5.46 -3.61
CA THR A 253 13.76 -6.75 -4.24
C THR A 253 12.37 -7.33 -3.88
N ASP A 254 12.00 -8.49 -4.43
CA ASP A 254 10.70 -9.17 -4.18
C ASP A 254 9.47 -8.28 -4.37
N PHE A 255 9.44 -7.49 -5.46
CA PHE A 255 8.26 -6.70 -5.77
C PHE A 255 7.10 -7.59 -6.20
N ASN A 256 5.93 -7.35 -5.61
CA ASN A 256 4.69 -7.99 -5.99
C ASN A 256 3.52 -7.01 -5.84
N ILE A 257 2.63 -7.02 -6.82
CA ILE A 257 1.51 -6.09 -6.93
C ILE A 257 0.26 -6.91 -7.23
N GLU A 258 -0.73 -6.80 -6.35
CA GLU A 258 -1.97 -7.58 -6.42
C GLU A 258 -3.17 -6.64 -6.38
N GLU A 259 -4.00 -6.68 -7.42
CA GLU A 259 -5.31 -6.03 -7.42
C GLU A 259 -6.33 -6.94 -6.72
N ASN A 260 -6.93 -6.43 -5.65
CA ASN A 260 -7.96 -7.14 -4.89
C ASN A 260 -9.34 -6.93 -5.53
N SER A 261 -9.74 -7.86 -6.40
CA SER A 261 -11.03 -7.82 -7.12
C SER A 261 -12.28 -7.93 -6.22
N ASN A 262 -12.13 -8.20 -4.92
CA ASN A 262 -13.26 -8.41 -4.01
C ASN A 262 -14.15 -7.14 -3.87
N ILE A 263 -13.58 -5.93 -4.00
CA ILE A 263 -14.37 -4.69 -4.00
C ILE A 263 -15.11 -4.48 -5.33
N ASN A 264 -14.52 -4.89 -6.47
CA ASN A 264 -15.19 -4.81 -7.78
C ASN A 264 -16.52 -5.59 -7.78
N VAL A 265 -16.60 -6.71 -7.04
CA VAL A 265 -17.85 -7.46 -6.84
C VAL A 265 -18.88 -6.66 -6.03
N PHE A 266 -18.44 -5.92 -5.01
CA PHE A 266 -19.32 -5.06 -4.24
C PHE A 266 -19.80 -3.86 -5.05
N GLN A 267 -18.94 -3.27 -5.87
CA GLN A 267 -19.23 -2.04 -6.60
C GLN A 267 -20.37 -2.20 -7.60
N SER A 268 -20.40 -3.31 -8.36
CA SER A 268 -21.53 -3.65 -9.23
C SER A 268 -22.86 -3.84 -8.48
N SER A 269 -22.81 -4.13 -7.17
CA SER A 269 -23.96 -4.39 -6.31
C SER A 269 -24.36 -3.22 -5.39
N LEU A 270 -23.61 -2.10 -5.39
CA LEU A 270 -23.89 -0.91 -4.58
C LEU A 270 -25.16 -0.16 -5.03
N ASP A 271 -25.47 -0.22 -6.32
CA ASP A 271 -26.57 0.54 -6.96
C ASP A 271 -27.98 0.00 -6.67
N ASN A 272 -28.12 -1.03 -5.84
CA ASN A 272 -29.41 -1.61 -5.53
C ASN A 272 -30.28 -0.66 -4.66
N LYS A 273 -31.17 0.13 -5.28
CA LYS A 273 -32.05 1.09 -4.59
C LYS A 273 -33.11 0.47 -3.68
N SER A 274 -33.29 -0.86 -3.69
CA SER A 274 -34.37 -1.53 -2.93
C SER A 274 -34.09 -1.67 -1.43
N ILE A 275 -32.86 -1.41 -0.99
CA ILE A 275 -32.44 -1.45 0.40
C ILE A 275 -31.75 -0.15 0.77
N SER A 276 -32.10 0.40 1.93
CA SER A 276 -31.40 1.50 2.59
C SER A 276 -30.96 1.09 3.99
N ILE A 277 -29.84 1.69 4.44
CA ILE A 277 -29.36 1.58 5.81
C ILE A 277 -29.30 2.97 6.42
N PHE A 278 -29.71 3.10 7.68
CA PHE A 278 -29.75 4.39 8.38
C PHE A 278 -29.68 4.19 9.92
N PRO A 279 -29.16 5.18 10.68
CA PRO A 279 -28.44 6.34 10.17
C PRO A 279 -27.13 5.92 9.48
N ASN A 280 -26.71 6.72 8.51
CA ASN A 280 -25.44 6.56 7.81
C ASN A 280 -24.96 7.96 7.38
N PRO A 281 -23.95 8.55 8.05
CA PRO A 281 -23.05 7.92 9.02
C PRO A 281 -23.72 7.51 10.35
N THR A 282 -23.08 6.60 11.08
CA THR A 282 -23.52 6.11 12.40
C THR A 282 -22.37 6.03 13.40
N SER A 283 -22.68 6.02 14.69
CA SER A 283 -21.74 5.67 15.76
C SER A 283 -22.09 4.38 16.51
N SER A 284 -23.27 3.79 16.24
CA SER A 284 -23.74 2.63 17.00
C SER A 284 -24.74 1.76 16.24
N LYS A 285 -26.04 1.99 16.40
CA LYS A 285 -27.07 1.15 15.80
C LYS A 285 -27.30 1.53 14.34
N VAL A 286 -27.41 0.53 13.47
CA VAL A 286 -27.82 0.66 12.07
C VAL A 286 -29.10 -0.12 11.87
N THR A 287 -30.08 0.50 11.21
CA THR A 287 -31.33 -0.13 10.82
C THR A 287 -31.39 -0.24 9.31
N MET A 288 -31.90 -1.36 8.82
CA MET A 288 -32.09 -1.62 7.41
C MET A 288 -33.58 -1.47 7.08
N LYS A 289 -33.88 -0.79 5.98
CA LYS A 289 -35.22 -0.70 5.40
C LYS A 289 -35.17 -1.16 3.96
N GLY A 290 -36.16 -1.93 3.56
CA GLY A 290 -36.29 -2.42 2.19
C GLY A 290 -37.45 -3.38 2.07
N ASN A 291 -37.92 -3.59 0.85
CA ASN A 291 -38.94 -4.60 0.59
C ASN A 291 -38.28 -5.99 0.58
N ASN A 292 -38.93 -6.97 1.20
CA ASN A 292 -38.51 -8.37 1.19
C ASN A 292 -37.09 -8.58 1.72
N LEU A 293 -36.73 -7.98 2.87
CA LEU A 293 -35.43 -8.25 3.52
C LEU A 293 -35.27 -9.73 3.89
N ASP A 294 -36.38 -10.42 4.16
CA ASP A 294 -36.41 -11.85 4.50
C ASP A 294 -35.99 -12.77 3.33
N LYS A 295 -35.80 -12.24 2.11
CA LYS A 295 -35.37 -13.02 0.93
C LYS A 295 -33.86 -13.27 0.86
N TYR A 296 -33.08 -12.62 1.73
CA TYR A 296 -31.63 -12.75 1.78
C TYR A 296 -31.26 -13.78 2.84
N ASP A 297 -30.40 -14.73 2.48
CA ASP A 297 -30.01 -15.85 3.35
C ASP A 297 -28.94 -15.46 4.37
N ALA A 298 -28.15 -14.43 4.06
CA ALA A 298 -27.14 -13.90 4.97
C ALA A 298 -26.94 -12.40 4.77
N ILE A 299 -26.60 -11.73 5.87
CA ILE A 299 -26.12 -10.36 5.87
C ILE A 299 -24.80 -10.37 6.63
N VAL A 300 -23.72 -10.02 5.93
CA VAL A 300 -22.37 -10.00 6.48
C VAL A 300 -21.80 -8.61 6.37
N LEU A 301 -20.95 -8.24 7.33
CA LEU A 301 -20.23 -6.98 7.28
C LEU A 301 -18.82 -7.25 6.77
N HIS A 302 -18.34 -6.44 5.85
CA HIS A 302 -16.94 -6.41 5.49
C HIS A 302 -16.35 -5.04 5.82
N ASP A 303 -15.06 -4.99 6.11
CA ASP A 303 -14.33 -3.72 6.19
C ASP A 303 -14.01 -3.17 4.79
N SER A 304 -13.31 -2.04 4.76
CA SER A 304 -12.84 -1.35 3.57
C SER A 304 -11.87 -2.15 2.69
N PHE A 305 -11.35 -3.29 3.18
CA PHE A 305 -10.47 -4.21 2.46
C PHE A 305 -11.20 -5.49 2.02
N GLY A 306 -12.52 -5.58 2.27
CA GLY A 306 -13.31 -6.76 1.95
C GLY A 306 -13.11 -7.94 2.90
N ARG A 307 -12.46 -7.73 4.07
CA ARG A 307 -12.33 -8.75 5.11
C ARG A 307 -13.63 -8.82 5.90
N GLU A 308 -14.13 -10.03 6.18
CA GLU A 308 -15.36 -10.20 6.95
C GLU A 308 -15.16 -9.75 8.41
N VAL A 309 -16.09 -8.94 8.90
CA VAL A 309 -16.07 -8.38 10.26
C VAL A 309 -17.22 -8.97 11.06
N SER A 310 -16.87 -9.70 12.11
CA SER A 310 -17.86 -10.32 12.99
C SER A 310 -18.58 -9.27 13.84
N LEU A 311 -19.92 -9.29 13.81
CA LEU A 311 -20.75 -8.55 14.76
C LEU A 311 -20.71 -9.25 16.13
N LYS A 312 -20.49 -8.49 17.21
CA LYS A 312 -20.53 -9.04 18.59
C LYS A 312 -21.93 -9.47 19.02
N GLN A 313 -22.96 -8.91 18.39
CA GLN A 313 -24.36 -9.24 18.66
C GLN A 313 -25.03 -9.69 17.37
N PRO A 314 -25.87 -10.75 17.42
CA PRO A 314 -26.68 -11.14 16.29
C PRO A 314 -27.57 -9.99 15.81
N MET A 315 -27.88 -9.99 14.52
CA MET A 315 -28.82 -9.03 13.95
C MET A 315 -30.22 -9.26 14.51
N THR A 316 -30.89 -8.18 14.91
CA THR A 316 -32.23 -8.24 15.52
C THR A 316 -33.12 -7.17 14.90
N ASN A 317 -34.36 -7.52 14.54
CA ASN A 317 -35.36 -6.59 13.98
C ASN A 317 -34.82 -5.70 12.85
N ASN A 318 -34.18 -6.31 11.85
CA ASN A 318 -33.54 -5.62 10.73
C ASN A 318 -32.54 -4.55 11.17
N SER A 319 -31.87 -4.75 12.30
CA SER A 319 -30.88 -3.84 12.84
C SER A 319 -29.68 -4.58 13.41
N PHE A 320 -28.55 -3.89 13.46
CA PHE A 320 -27.31 -4.39 14.01
C PHE A 320 -26.53 -3.27 14.70
N ASN A 321 -25.59 -3.62 15.56
CA ASN A 321 -24.81 -2.67 16.35
C ASN A 321 -23.34 -2.70 15.94
N VAL A 322 -22.82 -1.55 15.53
CA VAL A 322 -21.43 -1.32 15.11
C VAL A 322 -20.64 -0.46 16.11
N SER A 323 -21.16 -0.21 17.31
CA SER A 323 -20.47 0.60 18.33
C SER A 323 -19.12 0.02 18.77
N ASN A 324 -18.89 -1.25 18.50
CA ASN A 324 -17.65 -1.97 18.82
C ASN A 324 -16.60 -1.92 17.70
N LEU A 325 -16.97 -1.40 16.53
CA LEU A 325 -16.07 -1.30 15.39
C LEU A 325 -15.26 -0.02 15.48
N LYS A 326 -14.05 -0.04 14.89
CA LYS A 326 -13.26 1.17 14.70
C LYS A 326 -14.02 2.14 13.79
N ASN A 327 -13.63 3.41 13.84
CA ASN A 327 -14.11 4.36 12.85
C ASN A 327 -13.53 3.97 11.48
N GLY A 328 -14.37 3.99 10.46
CA GLY A 328 -14.05 3.28 9.23
C GLY A 328 -15.20 3.20 8.24
N ILE A 329 -14.88 2.79 7.03
CA ILE A 329 -15.84 2.36 6.03
C ILE A 329 -16.07 0.86 6.18
N TYR A 330 -17.34 0.48 6.15
CA TYR A 330 -17.78 -0.90 6.12
C TYR A 330 -18.75 -1.12 4.97
N PHE A 331 -18.86 -2.37 4.52
CA PHE A 331 -19.81 -2.79 3.50
C PHE A 331 -20.77 -3.81 4.10
N VAL A 332 -22.05 -3.45 4.16
CA VAL A 332 -23.14 -4.36 4.52
C VAL A 332 -23.52 -5.15 3.28
N VAL A 333 -23.18 -6.43 3.25
CA VAL A 333 -23.34 -7.31 2.10
C VAL A 333 -24.51 -8.26 2.32
N PHE A 334 -25.51 -8.15 1.45
CA PHE A 334 -26.70 -9.00 1.45
C PHE A 334 -26.49 -10.13 0.45
N LYS A 335 -26.50 -11.37 0.93
CA LYS A 335 -26.31 -12.57 0.13
C LYS A 335 -27.64 -13.31 -0.08
N LYS A 336 -27.82 -13.88 -1.28
CA LYS A 336 -28.91 -14.80 -1.62
C LYS A 336 -28.32 -15.97 -2.39
N ASN A 337 -28.66 -17.20 -2.02
CA ASN A 337 -28.07 -18.43 -2.53
C ASN A 337 -26.52 -18.42 -2.51
N ASN A 338 -25.94 -17.82 -1.46
CA ASN A 338 -24.50 -17.60 -1.30
C ASN A 338 -23.85 -16.62 -2.31
N GLU A 339 -24.63 -15.97 -3.18
CA GLU A 339 -24.17 -14.92 -4.08
C GLU A 339 -24.46 -13.53 -3.52
N ILE A 340 -23.62 -12.54 -3.85
CA ILE A 340 -23.83 -11.15 -3.45
C ILE A 340 -24.98 -10.57 -4.26
N SER A 341 -26.04 -10.14 -3.58
CA SER A 341 -27.25 -9.61 -4.23
C SER A 341 -27.45 -8.11 -4.02
N ALA A 342 -26.90 -7.54 -2.94
CA ALA A 342 -26.85 -6.10 -2.72
C ALA A 342 -25.71 -5.75 -1.76
N VAL A 343 -25.14 -4.56 -1.93
CA VAL A 343 -24.17 -4.01 -0.98
C VAL A 343 -24.58 -2.60 -0.57
N LYS A 344 -24.35 -2.26 0.71
CA LYS A 344 -24.55 -0.89 1.22
C LYS A 344 -23.30 -0.43 1.95
N LYS A 345 -22.71 0.68 1.47
CA LYS A 345 -21.62 1.38 2.14
C LYS A 345 -22.14 1.96 3.46
N LEU A 346 -21.44 1.68 4.55
CA LEU A 346 -21.70 2.14 5.91
C LEU A 346 -20.50 2.96 6.39
N LEU A 347 -20.74 4.19 6.85
CA LEU A 347 -19.74 5.05 7.46
C LEU A 347 -19.89 4.99 8.98
N LYS A 348 -18.85 4.51 9.67
CA LYS A 348 -18.79 4.43 11.14
C LYS A 348 -17.86 5.53 11.65
N PHE A 349 -18.39 6.45 12.47
CA PHE A 349 -17.63 7.52 13.14
C PHE A 349 -17.94 7.62 14.62
#